data_AF-A0A956J473-F1
#
_entry.id   AF-A0A956J473-F1
#
_cell.length_a   1.000
_cell.length_b   1.000
_cell.length_c   1.000
_cell.angle_alpha   90.00
_cell.angle_beta   90.00
_cell.angle_gamma   90.00
#
_symmetry.space_group_name_H-M   'P 1'
#
loop_
_entity.id
_entity.type
_entity.pdbx_description
1 polymer ?
#
loop_
_entity_poly.entity_id
_entity_poly.type
_entity_poly.pdbx_seq_one_letter_code
_entity_poly.pdbx_strand_id
1 'polypeptide(L)'
;MLFTLTTTHQPATDLGYLLGKHPDRVQSFELASGRALVFFPEASQERCSATLALDVDPVGLTRDRTETFGLEPYVNDRPYVASSWLSVAIARVFSSAMQGKCRDRPELAGEALDFEVELPVVSLRGGEGLLRELFEPLGYQLEASALALDPVLAAREPEAEVWRATRYFRVQLRGKLRLAELLSHLYVLLPVMDDNKHYWVDETEVEKLLARGAGWLEQHPLKERITKRYLKHQRGLTAQAIERLQPDTEEATEVLDPRHAEAEERALEELVGPPEPRAEKPKPLDEQRREVVLEELATCGAARVLDLGCGEGKLLRRLAKQKQFSRVVGCDVSLPSLIRAAEKLRIDPDAVDRHDPEARVNILQSSLCY
;
A
#
# COMPACT_ATOMS: atom_id res chain seq x y z
N MET A 1 -9.93 8.04 6.59
CA MET A 1 -9.28 7.15 7.60
C MET A 1 -8.80 7.96 8.80
N LEU A 2 -8.77 7.40 10.03
CA LEU A 2 -8.39 8.11 11.26
C LEU A 2 -7.33 7.34 12.09
N PHE A 3 -6.47 8.08 12.77
CA PHE A 3 -5.58 7.65 13.85
C PHE A 3 -5.67 8.67 14.97
N THR A 4 -5.96 8.24 16.20
CA THR A 4 -5.98 9.12 17.37
C THR A 4 -4.96 8.66 18.38
N LEU A 5 -4.14 9.59 18.87
CA LEU A 5 -3.15 9.38 19.92
C LEU A 5 -3.54 10.24 21.12
N THR A 6 -3.65 9.62 22.28
CA THR A 6 -4.03 10.27 23.54
C THR A 6 -2.94 10.05 24.58
N THR A 7 -2.72 11.05 25.43
CA THR A 7 -1.98 10.88 26.69
C THR A 7 -2.69 11.58 27.85
N THR A 8 -2.43 11.09 29.05
CA THR A 8 -2.80 11.71 30.33
C THR A 8 -1.57 12.07 31.16
N HIS A 9 -0.39 12.18 30.51
CA HIS A 9 0.78 12.84 31.10
C HIS A 9 0.41 14.23 31.62
N GLN A 10 1.16 14.80 32.56
CA GLN A 10 0.82 16.09 33.18
C GLN A 10 1.96 17.11 32.96
N PRO A 11 1.72 18.19 32.18
CA PRO A 11 0.46 18.54 31.51
C PRO A 11 0.27 17.77 30.19
N ALA A 12 -0.95 17.28 29.93
CA ALA A 12 -1.22 16.44 28.77
C ALA A 12 -1.07 17.21 27.45
N THR A 13 -1.26 18.53 27.50
CA THR A 13 -1.02 19.45 26.37
C THR A 13 0.40 19.37 25.82
N ASP A 14 1.37 18.84 26.58
CA ASP A 14 2.73 18.64 26.07
C ASP A 14 2.82 17.65 24.90
N LEU A 15 1.76 16.86 24.67
CA LEU A 15 1.57 16.09 23.43
C LEU A 15 1.70 16.96 22.17
N GLY A 16 1.24 18.22 22.22
CA GLY A 16 1.37 19.16 21.11
C GLY A 16 2.84 19.46 20.77
N TYR A 17 3.68 19.68 21.79
CA TYR A 17 5.11 19.90 21.58
C TYR A 17 5.80 18.64 21.06
N LEU A 18 5.49 17.48 21.64
CA LEU A 18 6.04 16.20 21.23
C LEU A 18 5.73 15.86 19.76
N LEU A 19 4.54 16.20 19.26
CA LEU A 19 4.16 16.01 17.85
C LEU A 19 4.60 17.16 16.94
N GLY A 20 5.07 18.28 17.51
CA GLY A 20 5.32 19.53 16.79
C GLY A 20 4.04 20.09 16.14
N LYS A 21 2.90 20.00 16.84
CA LYS A 21 1.58 20.43 16.39
C LYS A 21 0.87 21.24 17.47
N HIS A 22 0.34 22.40 17.10
CA HIS A 22 -0.33 23.27 18.04
C HIS A 22 -1.80 22.84 18.24
N PRO A 23 -2.28 22.61 19.48
CA PRO A 23 -3.65 22.14 19.73
C PRO A 23 -4.75 23.02 19.13
N ASP A 24 -4.61 24.34 19.21
CA ASP A 24 -5.61 25.30 18.66
C ASP A 24 -5.59 25.45 17.13
N ARG A 25 -4.79 24.66 16.40
CA ARG A 25 -4.66 24.77 14.95
C ARG A 25 -4.97 23.45 14.27
N VAL A 26 -5.94 23.49 13.36
CA VAL A 26 -6.09 22.44 12.34
C VAL A 26 -5.03 22.66 11.28
N GLN A 27 -4.20 21.65 11.05
CA GLN A 27 -3.12 21.70 10.05
C GLN A 27 -3.41 20.71 8.92
N SER A 28 -3.06 21.09 7.70
CA SER A 28 -3.28 20.29 6.49
C SER A 28 -1.95 20.04 5.78
N PHE A 29 -1.76 18.81 5.31
CA PHE A 29 -0.56 18.35 4.62
C PHE A 29 -0.97 17.62 3.34
N GLU A 30 -0.40 18.03 2.21
CA GLU A 30 -0.61 17.33 0.93
C GLU A 30 0.22 16.04 0.90
N LEU A 31 -0.38 14.99 0.36
CA LEU A 31 0.19 13.65 0.17
C LEU A 31 -0.06 13.21 -1.27
N ALA A 32 0.76 12.29 -1.78
CA ALA A 32 0.53 11.70 -3.11
C ALA A 32 -0.86 11.04 -3.24
N SER A 33 -1.41 10.53 -2.14
CA SER A 33 -2.74 9.90 -2.08
C SER A 33 -3.89 10.85 -1.82
N GLY A 34 -3.65 12.13 -1.58
CA GLY A 34 -4.67 13.08 -1.13
C GLY A 34 -4.12 13.95 -0.02
N ARG A 35 -4.80 14.02 1.13
CA ARG A 35 -4.50 15.00 2.16
C ARG A 35 -4.54 14.40 3.56
N ALA A 36 -3.68 14.90 4.44
CA ALA A 36 -3.70 14.60 5.87
C ALA A 36 -4.05 15.85 6.67
N LEU A 37 -4.96 15.70 7.63
CA LEU A 37 -5.38 16.73 8.56
C LEU A 37 -4.96 16.33 9.97
N VAL A 38 -4.36 17.26 10.72
CA VAL A 38 -4.10 17.10 12.15
C VAL A 38 -4.94 18.10 12.92
N PHE A 39 -5.64 17.62 13.93
CA PHE A 39 -6.39 18.44 14.86
C PHE A 39 -6.46 17.77 16.23
N PHE A 40 -6.82 18.54 17.26
CA PHE A 40 -6.88 18.07 18.63
C PHE A 40 -8.33 18.11 19.10
N PRO A 41 -9.08 16.99 19.05
CA PRO A 41 -10.45 16.95 19.55
C PRO A 41 -10.54 17.24 21.06
N GLU A 42 -9.47 17.03 21.82
CA GLU A 42 -9.39 17.37 23.24
C GLU A 42 -7.96 17.83 23.58
N ALA A 43 -7.84 18.94 24.29
CA ALA A 43 -6.56 19.48 24.76
C ALA A 43 -6.75 20.18 26.11
N SER A 44 -6.84 19.38 27.18
CA SER A 44 -6.83 19.87 28.56
C SER A 44 -5.50 19.52 29.24
N GLN A 45 -5.28 20.01 30.47
CA GLN A 45 -4.11 19.64 31.24
C GLN A 45 -4.13 18.16 31.63
N GLU A 46 -5.31 17.58 31.81
CA GLU A 46 -5.52 16.20 32.26
C GLU A 46 -5.52 15.18 31.13
N ARG A 47 -5.99 15.56 29.94
CA ARG A 47 -6.08 14.68 28.77
C ARG A 47 -5.89 15.48 27.49
N CYS A 48 -5.04 14.97 26.62
CA CYS A 48 -4.81 15.56 25.30
C CYS A 48 -4.86 14.46 24.25
N SER A 49 -5.66 14.68 23.22
CA SER A 49 -5.88 13.76 22.10
C SER A 49 -5.55 14.48 20.79
N ALA A 50 -4.64 13.92 20.01
CA ALA A 50 -4.32 14.37 18.66
C ALA A 50 -4.85 13.36 17.64
N THR A 51 -5.56 13.83 16.61
CA THR A 51 -6.09 12.98 15.54
C THR A 51 -5.42 13.34 14.21
N LEU A 52 -4.90 12.33 13.53
CA LEU A 52 -4.48 12.38 12.12
C LEU A 52 -5.60 11.77 11.27
N ALA A 53 -6.24 12.59 10.45
CA ALA A 53 -7.26 12.19 9.51
C ALA A 53 -6.71 12.19 8.08
N LEU A 54 -6.80 11.06 7.39
CA LEU A 54 -6.44 10.96 5.97
C LEU A 54 -7.69 11.02 5.11
N ASP A 55 -7.65 11.95 4.18
CA ASP A 55 -8.61 12.23 3.12
C ASP A 55 -7.96 11.79 1.79
N VAL A 56 -8.15 10.52 1.46
CA VAL A 56 -7.53 9.89 0.28
C VAL A 56 -8.42 10.12 -0.94
N ASP A 57 -7.85 10.54 -2.07
CA ASP A 57 -8.54 10.68 -3.34
C ASP A 57 -8.53 9.34 -4.12
N PRO A 58 -9.62 8.55 -4.10
CA PRO A 58 -9.66 7.29 -4.82
C PRO A 58 -9.61 7.46 -6.34
N VAL A 59 -10.06 8.60 -6.87
CA VAL A 59 -10.06 8.87 -8.31
C VAL A 59 -8.66 9.26 -8.77
N GLY A 60 -7.97 10.12 -8.03
CA GLY A 60 -6.57 10.47 -8.27
C GLY A 60 -5.66 9.23 -8.30
N LEU A 61 -5.84 8.33 -7.34
CA LEU A 61 -5.06 7.08 -7.23
C LEU A 61 -5.23 6.09 -8.40
N THR A 62 -6.30 6.22 -9.19
CA THR A 62 -6.59 5.31 -10.31
C THR A 62 -6.19 5.86 -11.67
N ARG A 63 -5.98 7.18 -11.78
CA ARG A 63 -5.67 7.83 -13.07
C ARG A 63 -4.31 7.45 -13.64
N ASP A 64 -3.32 7.16 -12.80
CA ASP A 64 -1.97 6.75 -13.22
C ASP A 64 -1.78 5.23 -13.32
N ARG A 65 -2.79 4.45 -12.93
CA ARG A 65 -2.76 2.99 -13.07
C ARG A 65 -3.42 2.60 -14.38
N THR A 66 -2.62 2.50 -15.45
CA THR A 66 -3.04 1.75 -16.64
C THR A 66 -3.41 0.32 -16.23
N GLU A 67 -4.63 -0.08 -16.58
CA GLU A 67 -5.10 -1.46 -16.63
C GLU A 67 -5.39 -2.15 -15.28
N THR A 68 -6.64 -1.99 -14.82
CA THR A 68 -7.35 -3.06 -14.12
C THR A 68 -8.81 -3.08 -14.62
N PHE A 69 -9.22 -4.15 -15.30
CA PHE A 69 -10.63 -4.39 -15.60
C PHE A 69 -11.35 -4.67 -14.26
N GLY A 70 -12.35 -3.86 -13.90
CA GLY A 70 -13.16 -4.05 -12.68
C GLY A 70 -13.52 -2.74 -11.98
N LEU A 71 -14.47 -2.82 -11.04
CA LEU A 71 -14.87 -1.67 -10.19
C LEU A 71 -13.90 -1.42 -9.03
N GLU A 72 -13.06 -2.40 -8.69
CA GLU A 72 -12.12 -2.36 -7.56
C GLU A 72 -11.24 -1.10 -7.51
N PRO A 73 -10.71 -0.56 -8.63
CA PRO A 73 -9.94 0.68 -8.58
C PRO A 73 -10.76 1.86 -8.02
N TYR A 74 -12.05 1.92 -8.35
CA TYR A 74 -12.95 3.03 -7.97
C TYR A 74 -13.69 2.79 -6.66
N VAL A 75 -13.98 1.53 -6.35
CA VAL A 75 -14.74 1.10 -5.17
C VAL A 75 -13.90 0.11 -4.39
N ASN A 76 -13.19 0.60 -3.39
CA ASN A 76 -12.37 -0.20 -2.50
C ASN A 76 -12.29 0.41 -1.09
N ASP A 77 -11.66 -0.33 -0.19
CA ASP A 77 -11.50 -0.01 1.22
C ASP A 77 -10.38 1.00 1.51
N ARG A 78 -9.49 1.26 0.54
CA ARG A 78 -8.20 1.94 0.76
C ARG A 78 -8.33 3.34 1.38
N PRO A 79 -9.32 4.18 1.03
CA PRO A 79 -9.51 5.49 1.68
C PRO A 79 -9.94 5.43 3.15
N TYR A 80 -10.43 4.27 3.59
CA TYR A 80 -11.17 4.12 4.84
C TYR A 80 -10.44 3.27 5.88
N VAL A 81 -9.43 2.48 5.49
CA VAL A 81 -8.75 1.52 6.36
C VAL A 81 -7.32 1.94 6.70
N ALA A 82 -6.98 1.86 8.00
CA ALA A 82 -5.62 1.99 8.54
C ALA A 82 -4.67 1.00 7.85
N SER A 83 -3.95 1.52 6.86
CA SER A 83 -3.08 0.75 5.96
C SER A 83 -1.73 1.43 5.83
N SER A 84 -0.90 0.97 4.88
CA SER A 84 0.38 1.60 4.55
C SER A 84 0.30 3.09 4.21
N TRP A 85 -0.86 3.61 3.77
CA TRP A 85 -1.07 5.06 3.61
C TRP A 85 -1.00 5.82 4.93
N LEU A 86 -1.54 5.24 6.02
CA LEU A 86 -1.45 5.84 7.35
C LEU A 86 0.00 5.86 7.84
N SER A 87 0.77 4.80 7.60
CA SER A 87 2.21 4.78 7.91
C SER A 87 2.95 5.93 7.24
N VAL A 88 2.72 6.13 5.94
CA VAL A 88 3.35 7.24 5.19
C VAL A 88 2.93 8.60 5.75
N ALA A 89 1.65 8.78 6.07
CA ALA A 89 1.17 10.02 6.67
C ALA A 89 1.78 10.27 8.07
N ILE A 90 1.91 9.25 8.91
CA ILE A 90 2.59 9.35 10.21
C ILE A 90 4.04 9.80 10.01
N ALA A 91 4.77 9.16 9.08
CA ALA A 91 6.16 9.52 8.79
C ALA A 91 6.32 10.94 8.26
N ARG A 92 5.40 11.42 7.42
CA ARG A 92 5.45 12.78 6.87
C ARG A 92 5.08 13.82 7.92
N VAL A 93 3.98 13.60 8.64
CA VAL A 93 3.37 14.62 9.51
C VAL A 93 4.04 14.68 10.88
N PHE A 94 4.52 13.55 11.40
CA PHE A 94 5.16 13.42 12.70
C PHE A 94 6.65 13.05 12.59
N SER A 95 7.32 13.46 11.52
CA SER A 95 8.72 13.12 11.21
C SER A 95 9.68 13.41 12.38
N SER A 96 9.60 14.60 12.99
CA SER A 96 10.46 14.97 14.13
C SER A 96 10.20 14.12 15.36
N ALA A 97 8.92 13.84 15.66
CA ALA A 97 8.53 12.98 16.77
C ALA A 97 9.03 11.54 16.59
N MET A 98 8.95 11.01 15.36
CA MET A 98 9.50 9.70 15.01
C MET A 98 11.01 9.61 15.14
N GLN A 99 11.72 10.73 15.00
CA GLN A 99 13.17 10.81 15.22
C GLN A 99 13.51 10.99 16.71
N GLY A 100 12.53 11.04 17.62
CA GLY A 100 12.74 11.33 19.03
C GLY A 100 13.18 12.78 19.30
N LYS A 101 12.90 13.70 18.37
CA LYS A 101 13.28 15.11 18.49
C LYS A 101 12.09 15.95 18.92
N CYS A 102 12.28 16.71 20.00
CA CYS A 102 11.36 17.76 20.42
C CYS A 102 12.16 19.00 20.84
N ARG A 103 11.96 20.13 20.16
CA ARG A 103 12.72 21.36 20.42
C ARG A 103 12.35 21.98 21.75
N ASP A 104 11.05 22.02 22.05
CA ASP A 104 10.50 22.80 23.16
C ASP A 104 10.40 21.98 24.47
N ARG A 105 10.49 20.63 24.37
CA ARG A 105 10.46 19.64 25.46
C ARG A 105 11.40 18.44 25.17
N PRO A 106 12.72 18.63 25.07
CA PRO A 106 13.65 17.56 24.70
C PRO A 106 13.69 16.41 25.73
N GLU A 107 13.54 16.71 27.02
CA GLU A 107 13.48 15.72 28.10
C GLU A 107 12.31 14.75 27.94
N LEU A 108 11.11 15.25 27.61
CA LEU A 108 9.92 14.42 27.43
C LEU A 108 10.01 13.50 26.21
N ALA A 109 10.76 13.88 25.17
CA ALA A 109 10.95 13.02 24.00
C ALA A 109 11.76 11.76 24.32
N GLY A 110 12.62 11.81 25.35
CA GLY A 110 13.40 10.67 25.83
C GLY A 110 12.70 9.83 26.90
N GLU A 111 11.54 10.25 27.38
CA GLU A 111 10.80 9.60 28.46
C GLU A 111 9.75 8.62 27.95
N ALA A 112 9.50 7.55 28.71
CA ALA A 112 8.40 6.63 28.45
C ALA A 112 7.11 7.16 29.09
N LEU A 113 6.12 7.49 28.27
CA LEU A 113 4.85 8.06 28.69
C LEU A 113 3.69 7.10 28.42
N ASP A 114 2.62 7.24 29.18
CA ASP A 114 1.38 6.49 28.96
C ASP A 114 0.63 7.05 27.74
N PHE A 115 0.49 6.21 26.72
CA PHE A 115 -0.20 6.51 25.48
C PHE A 115 -1.36 5.56 25.24
N GLU A 116 -2.44 6.09 24.68
CA GLU A 116 -3.55 5.34 24.12
C GLU A 116 -3.69 5.68 22.63
N VAL A 117 -3.74 4.66 21.79
CA VAL A 117 -3.92 4.76 20.34
C VAL A 117 -5.25 4.16 19.96
N GLU A 118 -6.04 4.88 19.18
CA GLU A 118 -7.25 4.37 18.56
C GLU A 118 -7.11 4.33 17.04
N LEU A 119 -7.38 3.15 16.49
CA LEU A 119 -7.50 2.88 15.05
C LEU A 119 -8.92 2.38 14.77
N PRO A 120 -9.85 3.25 14.31
CA PRO A 120 -11.25 2.89 14.18
C PRO A 120 -11.52 1.75 13.20
N VAL A 121 -10.70 1.64 12.15
CA VAL A 121 -10.81 0.60 11.12
C VAL A 121 -9.42 0.18 10.67
N VAL A 122 -9.01 -1.05 11.01
CA VAL A 122 -7.78 -1.70 10.56
C VAL A 122 -8.14 -2.90 9.70
N SER A 123 -7.51 -3.04 8.54
CA SER A 123 -7.59 -4.26 7.73
C SER A 123 -6.58 -5.27 8.24
N LEU A 124 -7.04 -6.47 8.62
CA LEU A 124 -6.22 -7.50 9.23
C LEU A 124 -6.29 -8.80 8.44
N ARG A 125 -5.23 -9.10 7.69
CA ARG A 125 -5.08 -10.36 6.98
C ARG A 125 -4.35 -11.36 7.88
N GLY A 126 -5.10 -12.14 8.64
CA GLY A 126 -4.53 -13.13 9.57
C GLY A 126 -5.31 -13.36 10.87
N GLY A 127 -6.46 -12.69 11.04
CA GLY A 127 -7.32 -12.84 12.20
C GLY A 127 -6.79 -12.13 13.45
N GLU A 128 -7.67 -11.95 14.45
CA GLU A 128 -7.38 -11.19 15.69
C GLU A 128 -6.11 -11.67 16.41
N GLY A 129 -5.85 -12.98 16.42
CA GLY A 129 -4.66 -13.56 17.06
C GLY A 129 -3.35 -12.92 16.60
N LEU A 130 -3.26 -12.51 15.33
CA LEU A 130 -2.10 -11.80 14.81
C LEU A 130 -1.89 -10.43 15.49
N LEU A 131 -2.95 -9.69 15.81
CA LEU A 131 -2.80 -8.39 16.49
C LEU A 131 -2.08 -8.54 17.82
N ARG A 132 -2.49 -9.54 18.60
CA ARG A 132 -1.89 -9.85 19.91
C ARG A 132 -0.42 -10.23 19.75
N GLU A 133 -0.12 -11.15 18.83
CA GLU A 133 1.25 -11.58 18.55
C GLU A 133 2.17 -10.44 18.06
N LEU A 134 1.62 -9.38 17.45
CA LEU A 134 2.39 -8.22 16.96
C LEU A 134 2.62 -7.14 18.02
N PHE A 135 1.66 -6.89 18.91
CA PHE A 135 1.72 -5.75 19.82
C PHE A 135 1.98 -6.13 21.27
N GLU A 136 1.51 -7.28 21.77
CA GLU A 136 1.74 -7.66 23.17
C GLU A 136 3.24 -7.85 23.50
N PRO A 137 4.10 -8.42 22.63
CA PRO A 137 5.54 -8.50 22.88
C PRO A 137 6.25 -7.14 22.99
N LEU A 138 5.64 -6.08 22.45
CA LEU A 138 6.14 -4.70 22.51
C LEU A 138 5.67 -3.94 23.76
N GLY A 139 4.95 -4.63 24.67
CA GLY A 139 4.46 -4.05 25.93
C GLY A 139 3.11 -3.35 25.82
N TYR A 140 2.37 -3.52 24.72
CA TYR A 140 1.03 -2.97 24.59
C TYR A 140 -0.03 -3.87 25.21
N GLN A 141 -1.01 -3.24 25.85
CA GLN A 141 -2.31 -3.83 26.11
C GLN A 141 -3.20 -3.58 24.89
N LEU A 142 -3.90 -4.62 24.43
CA LEU A 142 -4.67 -4.60 23.19
C LEU A 142 -6.14 -4.95 23.41
N GLU A 143 -7.00 -4.05 22.96
CA GLU A 143 -8.43 -4.30 22.76
C GLU A 143 -8.74 -4.27 21.27
N ALA A 144 -9.38 -5.32 20.77
CA ALA A 144 -9.78 -5.41 19.38
C ALA A 144 -11.21 -5.94 19.28
N SER A 145 -12.00 -5.36 18.38
CA SER A 145 -13.35 -5.83 18.08
C SER A 145 -13.58 -5.88 16.58
N ALA A 146 -14.13 -7.01 16.12
CA ALA A 146 -14.47 -7.21 14.71
C ALA A 146 -15.62 -6.27 14.29
N LEU A 147 -15.48 -5.64 13.13
CA LEU A 147 -16.49 -4.76 12.55
C LEU A 147 -17.38 -5.53 11.57
N ALA A 148 -18.67 -5.64 11.86
CA ALA A 148 -19.64 -6.24 10.94
C ALA A 148 -19.58 -5.56 9.56
N LEU A 149 -19.68 -6.36 8.49
CA LEU A 149 -19.68 -5.83 7.11
C LEU A 149 -20.90 -4.92 6.87
N ASP A 150 -22.04 -5.31 7.43
CA ASP A 150 -23.25 -4.49 7.49
C ASP A 150 -23.89 -4.68 8.88
N PRO A 151 -23.83 -3.67 9.76
CA PRO A 151 -24.41 -3.76 11.11
C PRO A 151 -25.93 -3.95 11.10
N VAL A 152 -26.62 -3.42 10.10
CA VAL A 152 -28.08 -3.52 9.98
C VAL A 152 -28.48 -4.94 9.58
N LEU A 153 -27.79 -5.51 8.58
CA LEU A 153 -28.05 -6.89 8.17
C LEU A 153 -27.57 -7.91 9.20
N ALA A 154 -26.42 -7.68 9.85
CA ALA A 154 -25.92 -8.56 10.92
C ALA A 154 -26.89 -8.62 12.13
N ALA A 155 -27.66 -7.55 12.38
CA ALA A 155 -28.69 -7.51 13.40
C ALA A 155 -30.02 -8.15 12.93
N ARG A 156 -30.39 -7.98 11.65
CA ARG A 156 -31.63 -8.54 11.06
C ARG A 156 -31.55 -10.03 10.75
N GLU A 157 -30.37 -10.52 10.41
CA GLU A 157 -30.11 -11.90 10.00
C GLU A 157 -29.00 -12.53 10.87
N PRO A 158 -29.29 -12.88 12.15
CA PRO A 158 -28.26 -13.33 13.08
C PRO A 158 -27.59 -14.66 12.68
N GLU A 159 -28.32 -15.49 11.95
CA GLU A 159 -27.88 -16.79 11.42
C GLU A 159 -26.90 -16.64 10.23
N ALA A 160 -26.92 -15.48 9.55
CA ALA A 160 -26.13 -15.23 8.35
C ALA A 160 -24.70 -14.80 8.71
N GLU A 161 -23.81 -15.77 8.86
CA GLU A 161 -22.40 -15.57 9.25
C GLU A 161 -21.65 -14.64 8.28
N VAL A 162 -22.06 -14.57 7.01
CA VAL A 162 -21.44 -13.73 5.98
C VAL A 162 -21.35 -12.25 6.36
N TRP A 163 -22.35 -11.72 7.08
CA TRP A 163 -22.36 -10.31 7.50
C TRP A 163 -21.48 -10.03 8.72
N ARG A 164 -21.00 -11.10 9.39
CA ARG A 164 -20.12 -11.06 10.56
C ARG A 164 -18.67 -11.41 10.22
N ALA A 165 -18.45 -12.19 9.16
CA ALA A 165 -17.14 -12.57 8.66
C ALA A 165 -16.43 -11.35 8.06
N THR A 166 -15.60 -10.69 8.87
CA THR A 166 -14.90 -9.46 8.52
C THR A 166 -13.40 -9.62 8.70
N ARG A 167 -12.64 -8.88 7.89
CA ARG A 167 -11.21 -8.66 8.12
C ARG A 167 -10.93 -7.33 8.81
N TYR A 168 -11.98 -6.55 9.10
CA TYR A 168 -11.84 -5.21 9.65
C TYR A 168 -12.06 -5.20 11.16
N PHE A 169 -11.16 -4.54 11.86
CA PHE A 169 -11.19 -4.45 13.31
C PHE A 169 -11.11 -3.00 13.75
N ARG A 170 -11.82 -2.67 14.82
CA ARG A 170 -11.48 -1.51 15.65
C ARG A 170 -10.40 -1.96 16.62
N VAL A 171 -9.31 -1.21 16.70
CA VAL A 171 -8.16 -1.54 17.56
C VAL A 171 -7.86 -0.37 18.49
N GLN A 172 -7.70 -0.68 19.78
CA GLN A 172 -7.16 0.22 20.78
C GLN A 172 -5.89 -0.38 21.38
N LEU A 173 -4.84 0.42 21.44
CA LEU A 173 -3.55 0.05 22.03
C LEU A 173 -3.26 0.97 23.19
N ARG A 174 -2.86 0.42 24.33
CA ARG A 174 -2.39 1.19 25.49
C ARG A 174 -0.99 0.73 25.85
N GLY A 175 -0.08 1.65 26.13
CA GLY A 175 1.29 1.29 26.50
C GLY A 175 2.06 2.44 27.10
N LYS A 176 3.13 2.10 27.84
CA LYS A 176 4.08 3.06 28.40
C LYS A 176 5.41 2.94 27.68
N LEU A 177 5.70 3.90 26.80
CA LEU A 177 6.86 3.88 25.90
C LEU A 177 7.19 5.27 25.39
N ARG A 178 8.32 5.43 24.71
CA ARG A 178 8.65 6.72 24.06
C ARG A 178 7.74 6.93 22.87
N LEU A 179 7.39 8.20 22.59
CA LEU A 179 6.57 8.52 21.43
C LEU A 179 7.19 8.05 20.11
N ALA A 180 8.51 8.18 19.98
CA ALA A 180 9.25 7.73 18.79
C ALA A 180 9.12 6.22 18.55
N GLU A 181 9.18 5.41 19.63
CA GLU A 181 9.00 3.96 19.57
C GLU A 181 7.57 3.63 19.14
N LEU A 182 6.57 4.28 19.74
CA LEU A 182 5.16 4.09 19.39
C LEU A 182 4.90 4.33 17.91
N LEU A 183 5.33 5.48 17.40
CA LEU A 183 5.13 5.85 16.00
C LEU A 183 5.92 4.92 15.06
N SER A 184 7.10 4.45 15.46
CA SER A 184 7.90 3.49 14.69
C SER A 184 7.24 2.10 14.64
N HIS A 185 6.69 1.63 15.77
CA HIS A 185 5.90 0.40 15.83
C HIS A 185 4.71 0.49 14.85
N LEU A 186 3.92 1.57 14.90
CA LEU A 186 2.78 1.74 13.99
C LEU A 186 3.22 1.84 12.53
N TYR A 187 4.29 2.58 12.24
CA TYR A 187 4.83 2.73 10.89
C TYR A 187 5.14 1.37 10.26
N VAL A 188 5.81 0.47 11.00
CA VAL A 188 6.19 -0.87 10.54
C VAL A 188 5.02 -1.86 10.55
N LEU A 189 4.15 -1.82 11.57
CA LEU A 189 3.15 -2.86 11.78
C LEU A 189 1.85 -2.64 11.00
N LEU A 190 1.46 -1.40 10.68
CA LEU A 190 0.28 -1.12 9.85
C LEU A 190 0.31 -1.82 8.48
N PRO A 191 1.41 -1.79 7.71
CA PRO A 191 1.54 -2.54 6.46
C PRO A 191 1.54 -4.06 6.67
N VAL A 192 2.05 -4.54 7.80
CA VAL A 192 2.13 -5.97 8.13
C VAL A 192 0.75 -6.55 8.47
N MET A 193 -0.11 -5.77 9.11
CA MET A 193 -1.49 -6.14 9.40
C MET A 193 -2.33 -6.24 8.12
N ASP A 194 -2.25 -5.22 7.25
CA ASP A 194 -3.02 -5.18 6.00
C ASP A 194 -2.47 -6.16 4.93
N ASP A 195 -1.17 -6.49 5.00
CA ASP A 195 -0.46 -7.39 4.08
C ASP A 195 -0.74 -7.06 2.59
N ASN A 196 -0.91 -5.77 2.31
CA ASN A 196 -1.25 -5.24 1.00
C ASN A 196 -0.70 -3.81 0.83
N LYS A 197 0.62 -3.68 0.59
CA LYS A 197 1.25 -2.39 0.27
C LYS A 197 0.84 -1.91 -1.13
N HIS A 198 0.42 -0.65 -1.20
CA HIS A 198 -0.06 0.01 -2.42
C HIS A 198 1.07 0.43 -3.37
N TYR A 199 2.32 0.45 -2.91
CA TYR A 199 3.51 0.81 -3.67
C TYR A 199 4.43 -0.40 -3.90
N TRP A 200 5.42 -0.21 -4.77
CA TRP A 200 6.47 -1.18 -5.03
C TRP A 200 7.52 -1.15 -3.92
N VAL A 201 8.03 -2.32 -3.50
CA VAL A 201 9.04 -2.44 -2.45
C VAL A 201 10.38 -2.79 -3.11
N ASP A 202 11.43 -2.06 -2.76
CA ASP A 202 12.81 -2.28 -3.22
C ASP A 202 13.80 -2.31 -2.05
N GLU A 203 15.11 -2.25 -2.33
CA GLU A 203 16.16 -2.28 -1.31
C GLU A 203 16.06 -1.11 -0.31
N THR A 204 15.52 0.05 -0.72
CA THR A 204 15.35 1.19 0.20
C THR A 204 14.34 0.88 1.31
N GLU A 205 13.37 -0.01 1.05
CA GLU A 205 12.43 -0.46 2.07
C GLU A 205 13.06 -1.39 3.10
N VAL A 206 14.15 -2.10 2.74
CA VAL A 206 14.94 -2.87 3.71
C VAL A 206 15.62 -1.90 4.68
N GLU A 207 16.27 -0.86 4.18
CA GLU A 207 16.93 0.15 5.02
C GLU A 207 15.93 0.85 5.95
N LYS A 208 14.76 1.25 5.43
CA LYS A 208 13.69 1.83 6.25
C LYS A 208 13.18 0.86 7.32
N LEU A 209 13.01 -0.42 6.99
CA LEU A 209 12.60 -1.43 7.96
C LEU A 209 13.63 -1.57 9.07
N LEU A 210 14.92 -1.63 8.73
CA LEU A 210 15.99 -1.75 9.72
C LEU A 210 16.09 -0.49 10.58
N ALA A 211 16.03 0.70 9.99
CA ALA A 211 16.09 1.96 10.71
C ALA A 211 14.92 2.14 11.68
N ARG A 212 13.68 1.79 11.26
CA ARG A 212 12.47 1.90 12.09
C ARG A 212 12.25 0.69 13.01
N GLY A 213 12.89 -0.43 12.70
CA GLY A 213 12.89 -1.67 13.46
C GLY A 213 13.97 -1.73 14.53
N ALA A 214 14.99 -0.86 14.45
CA ALA A 214 16.13 -0.90 15.35
C ALA A 214 15.72 -0.79 16.83
N GLY A 215 16.24 -1.70 17.65
CA GLY A 215 16.02 -1.74 19.09
C GLY A 215 14.83 -2.60 19.52
N TRP A 216 14.02 -3.10 18.59
CA TRP A 216 12.85 -3.93 18.91
C TRP A 216 12.61 -5.09 17.94
N LEU A 217 12.83 -4.89 16.64
CA LEU A 217 12.49 -5.88 15.62
C LEU A 217 13.37 -7.13 15.71
N GLU A 218 14.66 -6.97 16.02
CA GLU A 218 15.61 -8.06 16.17
C GLU A 218 15.26 -9.03 17.31
N GLN A 219 14.58 -8.50 18.34
CA GLN A 219 14.10 -9.22 19.52
C GLN A 219 12.66 -9.72 19.37
N HIS A 220 11.91 -9.22 18.39
CA HIS A 220 10.49 -9.52 18.25
C HIS A 220 10.28 -11.01 17.86
N PRO A 221 9.39 -11.76 18.54
CA PRO A 221 9.17 -13.18 18.25
C PRO A 221 8.68 -13.44 16.82
N LEU A 222 7.93 -12.49 16.26
CA LEU A 222 7.46 -12.52 14.86
C LEU A 222 8.38 -11.83 13.85
N LYS A 223 9.66 -11.57 14.14
CA LYS A 223 10.54 -10.79 13.24
C LYS A 223 10.58 -11.28 11.80
N GLU A 224 10.59 -12.60 11.58
CA GLU A 224 10.56 -13.19 10.24
C GLU A 224 9.25 -12.86 9.50
N ARG A 225 8.11 -13.01 10.20
CA ARG A 225 6.78 -12.74 9.64
C ARG A 225 6.57 -11.26 9.37
N ILE A 226 7.01 -10.39 10.29
CA ILE A 226 6.99 -8.93 10.14
C ILE A 226 7.80 -8.54 8.91
N THR A 227 9.06 -8.96 8.83
CA THR A 227 9.97 -8.64 7.73
C THR A 227 9.41 -9.10 6.39
N LYS A 228 8.93 -10.36 6.33
CA LYS A 228 8.34 -10.93 5.12
C LYS A 228 7.12 -10.13 4.62
N ARG A 229 6.18 -9.79 5.51
CA ARG A 229 4.97 -9.04 5.12
C ARG A 229 5.29 -7.58 4.79
N TYR A 230 6.15 -6.95 5.58
CA TYR A 230 6.59 -5.58 5.34
C TYR A 230 7.25 -5.44 3.96
N LEU A 231 8.02 -6.45 3.54
CA LEU A 231 8.70 -6.49 2.24
C LEU A 231 7.88 -7.17 1.14
N LYS A 232 6.55 -7.23 1.29
CA LYS A 232 5.60 -7.75 0.28
C LYS A 232 5.96 -9.17 -0.20
N HIS A 233 6.42 -10.01 0.72
CA HIS A 233 6.82 -11.40 0.51
C HIS A 233 7.98 -11.60 -0.50
N GLN A 234 8.74 -10.54 -0.81
CA GLN A 234 9.89 -10.63 -1.69
C GLN A 234 11.04 -11.37 -1.01
N ARG A 235 11.31 -12.61 -1.46
CA ARG A 235 12.27 -13.51 -0.81
C ARG A 235 13.67 -12.93 -0.72
N GLY A 236 14.16 -12.27 -1.77
CA GLY A 236 15.49 -11.65 -1.80
C GLY A 236 15.64 -10.56 -0.74
N LEU A 237 14.74 -9.58 -0.74
CA LEU A 237 14.73 -8.48 0.23
C LEU A 237 14.51 -9.00 1.66
N THR A 238 13.64 -10.01 1.83
CA THR A 238 13.40 -10.63 3.14
C THR A 238 14.66 -11.30 3.68
N ALA A 239 15.36 -12.08 2.85
CA ALA A 239 16.60 -12.73 3.27
C ALA A 239 17.67 -11.69 3.67
N GLN A 240 17.85 -10.65 2.85
CA GLN A 240 18.78 -9.55 3.11
C GLN A 240 18.48 -8.84 4.44
N ALA A 241 17.21 -8.54 4.71
CA ALA A 241 16.80 -7.89 5.96
C ALA A 241 17.00 -8.81 7.18
N ILE A 242 16.66 -10.10 7.06
CA ILE A 242 16.81 -11.07 8.16
C ILE A 242 18.27 -11.32 8.49
N GLU A 243 19.15 -11.41 7.50
CA GLU A 243 20.60 -11.53 7.70
C GLU A 243 21.14 -10.37 8.56
N ARG A 244 20.76 -9.13 8.23
CA ARG A 244 21.17 -7.93 8.98
C ARG A 244 20.53 -7.80 10.37
N LEU A 245 19.43 -8.50 10.65
CA LEU A 245 18.80 -8.54 11.97
C LEU A 245 19.42 -9.62 12.89
N GLN A 246 20.42 -10.39 12.43
CA GLN A 246 21.10 -11.37 13.26
C GLN A 246 22.11 -10.70 14.20
N PRO A 247 22.11 -11.06 15.49
CA PRO A 247 22.93 -10.40 16.51
C PRO A 247 24.45 -10.57 16.34
N ASP A 248 24.91 -11.45 15.43
CA ASP A 248 26.35 -11.69 15.15
C ASP A 248 26.90 -10.83 13.98
N THR A 249 26.11 -9.89 13.46
CA THR A 249 26.62 -8.88 12.51
C THR A 249 27.11 -7.69 13.33
N GLU A 250 28.42 -7.59 13.58
CA GLU A 250 29.08 -6.44 14.23
C GLU A 250 29.00 -5.17 13.35
N GLU A 251 27.80 -4.66 13.09
CA GLU A 251 27.60 -3.31 12.55
C GLU A 251 26.39 -2.68 13.23
N ALA A 252 26.55 -2.32 14.49
CA ALA A 252 25.62 -1.43 15.17
C ALA A 252 26.33 -0.15 15.60
N THR A 253 25.62 0.96 15.36
CA THR A 253 25.83 2.32 15.85
C THR A 253 26.76 3.24 15.05
N GLU A 254 26.21 3.82 13.97
CA GLU A 254 26.45 5.25 13.70
C GLU A 254 25.19 6.05 14.04
N VAL A 255 25.40 7.03 14.92
CA VAL A 255 24.45 8.05 15.32
C VAL A 255 23.88 8.73 14.07
N LEU A 256 22.54 8.89 14.02
CA LEU A 256 21.81 9.61 12.98
C LEU A 256 22.50 10.93 12.59
N ASP A 257 23.25 10.93 11.49
CA ASP A 257 23.81 12.15 10.90
C ASP A 257 22.62 13.04 10.46
N PRO A 258 22.54 14.31 10.90
CA PRO A 258 21.47 15.23 10.51
C PRO A 258 21.32 15.41 8.98
N ARG A 259 22.32 15.03 8.18
CA ARG A 259 22.24 14.99 6.70
C ARG A 259 21.41 13.82 6.14
N HIS A 260 21.21 12.75 6.90
CA HIS A 260 20.31 11.64 6.50
C HIS A 260 18.83 11.99 6.64
N ALA A 261 18.46 12.88 7.55
CA ALA A 261 17.07 13.33 7.71
C ALA A 261 16.60 14.18 6.50
N GLU A 262 17.48 15.02 5.95
CA GLU A 262 17.21 15.81 4.74
C GLU A 262 17.18 14.94 3.47
N ALA A 263 17.98 13.86 3.44
CA ALA A 263 17.95 12.86 2.38
C ALA A 263 16.71 11.94 2.45
N GLU A 264 16.25 11.57 3.65
CA GLU A 264 14.96 10.88 3.86
C GLU A 264 13.78 11.76 3.43
N GLU A 265 13.82 13.06 3.74
CA GLU A 265 12.77 14.02 3.33
C GLU A 265 12.74 14.21 1.80
N ARG A 266 13.91 14.28 1.14
CA ARG A 266 14.01 14.28 -0.33
C ARG A 266 13.64 12.95 -0.99
N ALA A 267 13.99 11.82 -0.40
CA ALA A 267 13.60 10.49 -0.92
C ALA A 267 12.09 10.24 -0.77
N LEU A 268 11.46 10.80 0.28
CA LEU A 268 10.00 10.84 0.44
C LEU A 268 9.32 11.79 -0.57
N GLU A 269 9.98 12.88 -0.99
CA GLU A 269 9.53 13.73 -2.10
C GLU A 269 9.71 13.06 -3.48
N GLU A 270 10.79 12.29 -3.69
CA GLU A 270 11.02 11.51 -4.92
C GLU A 270 10.03 10.34 -5.11
N LEU A 271 9.46 9.81 -4.02
CA LEU A 271 8.36 8.83 -4.04
C LEU A 271 7.03 9.38 -4.59
N VAL A 272 6.96 10.69 -4.87
CA VAL A 272 5.79 11.42 -5.40
C VAL A 272 6.02 11.93 -6.85
N GLY A 273 7.20 11.70 -7.43
CA GLY A 273 7.48 12.02 -8.83
C GLY A 273 7.15 10.87 -9.80
N PRO A 274 6.90 11.15 -11.09
CA PRO A 274 6.71 10.09 -12.09
C PRO A 274 7.98 9.23 -12.20
N PRO A 275 7.86 7.92 -12.46
CA PRO A 275 8.98 6.99 -12.33
C PRO A 275 10.05 7.24 -13.39
N GLU A 276 11.30 7.42 -12.97
CA GLU A 276 12.46 7.31 -13.84
C GLU A 276 12.81 5.83 -14.13
N PRO A 277 13.38 5.49 -15.30
CA PRO A 277 13.59 4.11 -15.70
C PRO A 277 14.90 3.57 -15.09
N ARG A 278 14.85 2.44 -14.37
CA ARG A 278 16.04 1.66 -14.02
C ARG A 278 15.87 0.16 -14.25
N ALA A 279 16.97 -0.39 -14.79
CA ALA A 279 17.46 -1.77 -14.96
C ALA A 279 16.47 -2.89 -15.36
N GLU A 280 16.84 -3.66 -16.39
CA GLU A 280 16.03 -4.68 -17.05
C GLU A 280 15.51 -5.74 -16.07
N LYS A 281 14.19 -5.66 -15.84
CA LYS A 281 13.39 -6.56 -15.01
C LYS A 281 13.32 -7.96 -15.65
N PRO A 282 13.18 -9.04 -14.87
CA PRO A 282 12.72 -10.31 -15.41
C PRO A 282 11.36 -10.13 -16.09
N LYS A 283 11.21 -10.77 -17.25
CA LYS A 283 10.06 -10.58 -18.14
C LYS A 283 8.73 -10.87 -17.41
N PRO A 284 7.74 -9.95 -17.42
CA PRO A 284 6.45 -10.16 -16.76
C PRO A 284 5.73 -11.43 -17.22
N LEU A 285 4.93 -12.07 -16.35
CA LEU A 285 4.21 -13.30 -16.68
C LEU A 285 3.21 -13.14 -17.84
N ASP A 286 2.63 -11.95 -18.02
CA ASP A 286 1.73 -11.67 -19.14
C ASP A 286 2.49 -11.68 -20.48
N GLU A 287 3.74 -11.23 -20.46
CA GLU A 287 4.64 -11.26 -21.60
C GLU A 287 5.13 -12.68 -21.89
N GLN A 288 5.56 -13.43 -20.86
CA GLN A 288 5.93 -14.84 -21.01
C GLN A 288 4.77 -15.66 -21.61
N ARG A 289 3.55 -15.45 -21.14
CA ARG A 289 2.36 -16.13 -21.68
C ARG A 289 2.16 -15.86 -23.17
N ARG A 290 2.30 -14.60 -23.60
CA ARG A 290 2.15 -14.24 -25.02
C ARG A 290 3.25 -14.85 -25.89
N GLU A 291 4.44 -15.06 -25.35
CA GLU A 291 5.54 -15.71 -26.06
C GLU A 291 5.26 -17.19 -26.27
N VAL A 292 4.87 -17.89 -25.21
CA VAL A 292 4.49 -19.30 -25.29
C VAL A 292 3.32 -19.50 -26.26
N VAL A 293 2.26 -18.67 -26.19
CA VAL A 293 1.13 -18.76 -27.14
C VAL A 293 1.60 -18.55 -28.58
N LEU A 294 2.50 -17.60 -28.81
CA LEU A 294 3.02 -17.31 -30.16
C LEU A 294 3.88 -18.45 -30.69
N GLU A 295 4.73 -19.05 -29.85
CA GLU A 295 5.58 -20.20 -30.18
C GLU A 295 4.75 -21.44 -30.49
N GLU A 296 3.72 -21.73 -29.70
CA GLU A 296 2.81 -22.85 -29.95
C GLU A 296 2.03 -22.67 -31.25
N LEU A 297 1.51 -21.47 -31.52
CA LEU A 297 0.82 -21.16 -32.79
C LEU A 297 1.76 -21.26 -34.00
N ALA A 298 3.02 -20.86 -33.85
CA ALA A 298 4.01 -21.00 -34.91
C ALA A 298 4.34 -22.49 -35.16
N THR A 299 4.57 -23.24 -34.09
CA THR A 299 4.94 -24.67 -34.12
C THR A 299 3.83 -25.53 -34.72
N CYS A 300 2.57 -25.25 -34.42
CA CYS A 300 1.44 -25.98 -34.97
C CYS A 300 1.14 -25.63 -36.45
N GLY A 301 1.88 -24.70 -37.04
CA GLY A 301 1.76 -24.33 -38.45
C GLY A 301 0.51 -23.50 -38.76
N ALA A 302 -0.10 -22.85 -37.78
CA ALA A 302 -1.30 -22.05 -38.00
C ALA A 302 -1.03 -20.90 -38.98
N ALA A 303 -1.87 -20.78 -40.01
CA ALA A 303 -1.82 -19.68 -40.98
C ALA A 303 -2.87 -18.59 -40.67
N ARG A 304 -3.96 -18.95 -40.00
CA ARG A 304 -5.09 -18.08 -39.68
C ARG A 304 -5.36 -18.13 -38.18
N VAL A 305 -5.39 -16.98 -37.52
CA VAL A 305 -5.55 -16.87 -36.07
C VAL A 305 -6.73 -15.95 -35.73
N LEU A 306 -7.59 -16.40 -34.82
CA LEU A 306 -8.67 -15.61 -34.21
C LEU A 306 -8.34 -15.41 -32.72
N ASP A 307 -8.17 -14.16 -32.31
CA ASP A 307 -7.88 -13.76 -30.93
C ASP A 307 -9.17 -13.25 -30.28
N LEU A 308 -9.77 -14.08 -29.43
CA LEU A 308 -11.02 -13.81 -28.73
C LEU A 308 -10.73 -13.16 -27.38
N GLY A 309 -11.27 -11.96 -27.16
CA GLY A 309 -10.89 -11.12 -26.02
C GLY A 309 -9.54 -10.44 -26.26
N CYS A 310 -9.33 -9.92 -27.47
CA CYS A 310 -8.04 -9.37 -27.89
C CYS A 310 -7.64 -8.09 -27.13
N GLY A 311 -8.57 -7.47 -26.41
CA GLY A 311 -8.39 -6.22 -25.69
C GLY A 311 -7.79 -5.14 -26.59
N GLU A 312 -6.74 -4.49 -26.11
CA GLU A 312 -6.01 -3.46 -26.85
C GLU A 312 -4.93 -3.99 -27.84
N GLY A 313 -5.03 -5.26 -28.24
CA GLY A 313 -4.24 -5.84 -29.34
C GLY A 313 -2.77 -6.13 -29.00
N LYS A 314 -2.45 -6.42 -27.73
CA LYS A 314 -1.08 -6.78 -27.31
C LYS A 314 -0.56 -8.04 -28.02
N LEU A 315 -1.41 -9.07 -28.16
CA LEU A 315 -1.06 -10.31 -28.88
C LEU A 315 -1.16 -10.11 -30.41
N LEU A 316 -2.22 -9.46 -30.90
CA LEU A 316 -2.41 -9.11 -32.31
C LEU A 316 -1.17 -8.46 -32.94
N ARG A 317 -0.52 -7.51 -32.23
CA ARG A 317 0.72 -6.88 -32.71
C ARG A 317 1.88 -7.85 -32.91
N ARG A 318 1.99 -8.87 -32.05
CA ARG A 318 3.02 -9.91 -32.17
C ARG A 318 2.72 -10.84 -33.33
N LEU A 319 1.45 -11.26 -33.46
CA LEU A 319 0.97 -12.06 -34.59
C LEU A 319 1.18 -11.35 -35.94
N ALA A 320 0.84 -10.06 -36.02
CA ALA A 320 1.00 -9.25 -37.24
C ALA A 320 2.46 -9.14 -37.72
N LYS A 321 3.45 -9.28 -36.83
CA LYS A 321 4.87 -9.24 -37.20
C LYS A 321 5.37 -10.53 -37.85
N GLN A 322 4.72 -11.66 -37.65
CA GLN A 322 5.17 -12.94 -38.19
C GLN A 322 4.48 -13.27 -39.51
N LYS A 323 5.27 -13.44 -40.59
CA LYS A 323 4.76 -13.69 -41.95
C LYS A 323 3.94 -14.97 -42.08
N GLN A 324 4.14 -15.96 -41.19
CA GLN A 324 3.39 -17.21 -41.17
C GLN A 324 1.88 -16.99 -40.97
N PHE A 325 1.51 -16.02 -40.13
CA PHE A 325 0.11 -15.66 -39.93
C PHE A 325 -0.35 -14.76 -41.08
N SER A 326 -0.93 -15.40 -42.10
CA SER A 326 -1.46 -14.76 -43.30
C SER A 326 -2.80 -14.08 -43.06
N ARG A 327 -3.53 -14.46 -42.00
CA ARG A 327 -4.75 -13.78 -41.57
C ARG A 327 -4.89 -13.76 -40.04
N VAL A 328 -5.08 -12.58 -39.48
CA VAL A 328 -5.27 -12.38 -38.04
C VAL A 328 -6.55 -11.60 -37.82
N VAL A 329 -7.42 -12.10 -36.93
CA VAL A 329 -8.65 -11.41 -36.54
C VAL A 329 -8.65 -11.22 -35.04
N GLY A 330 -8.77 -9.97 -34.58
CA GLY A 330 -9.00 -9.63 -33.19
C GLY A 330 -10.48 -9.38 -32.93
N CYS A 331 -11.00 -9.92 -31.83
CA CYS A 331 -12.37 -9.72 -31.41
C CYS A 331 -12.44 -9.36 -29.92
N ASP A 332 -13.20 -8.31 -29.59
CA ASP A 332 -13.49 -7.94 -28.20
C ASP A 332 -14.88 -7.27 -28.11
N VAL A 333 -15.47 -7.26 -26.93
CA VAL A 333 -16.75 -6.57 -26.67
C VAL A 333 -16.55 -5.06 -26.47
N SER A 334 -15.35 -4.66 -26.02
CA SER A 334 -15.01 -3.28 -25.67
C SER A 334 -14.55 -2.47 -26.88
N LEU A 335 -15.46 -1.72 -27.49
CA LEU A 335 -15.14 -0.78 -28.56
C LEU A 335 -13.96 0.17 -28.23
N PRO A 336 -13.87 0.78 -27.02
CA PRO A 336 -12.71 1.60 -26.66
C PRO A 336 -11.38 0.85 -26.70
N SER A 337 -11.36 -0.44 -26.35
CA SER A 337 -10.15 -1.27 -26.44
C SER A 337 -9.80 -1.59 -27.89
N LEU A 338 -10.79 -1.83 -28.75
CA LEU A 338 -10.60 -2.08 -30.18
C LEU A 338 -10.07 -0.84 -30.92
N ILE A 339 -10.55 0.36 -30.58
CA ILE A 339 -10.01 1.63 -31.12
C ILE A 339 -8.53 1.77 -30.76
N ARG A 340 -8.16 1.54 -29.49
CA ARG A 340 -6.75 1.54 -29.06
C ARG A 340 -5.92 0.46 -29.76
N ALA A 341 -6.50 -0.72 -30.01
CA ALA A 341 -5.84 -1.78 -30.76
C ALA A 341 -5.57 -1.35 -32.21
N ALA A 342 -6.54 -0.72 -32.88
CA ALA A 342 -6.41 -0.20 -34.24
C ALA A 342 -5.29 0.84 -34.33
N GLU A 343 -5.28 1.83 -33.44
CA GLU A 343 -4.20 2.84 -33.35
C GLU A 343 -2.82 2.19 -33.20
N LYS A 344 -2.71 1.23 -32.27
CA LYS A 344 -1.47 0.49 -31.98
C LYS A 344 -1.02 -0.39 -33.14
N LEU A 345 -1.93 -0.84 -34.00
CA LEU A 345 -1.69 -1.64 -35.20
C LEU A 345 -1.57 -0.78 -36.47
N ARG A 346 -1.74 0.55 -36.37
CA ARG A 346 -1.81 1.50 -37.49
C ARG A 346 -2.90 1.14 -38.50
N ILE A 347 -4.01 0.63 -37.99
CA ILE A 347 -5.25 0.43 -38.74
C ILE A 347 -6.09 1.67 -38.51
N ASP A 348 -6.76 2.15 -39.56
CA ASP A 348 -7.73 3.24 -39.45
C ASP A 348 -8.76 2.90 -38.35
N PRO A 349 -8.94 3.74 -37.31
CA PRO A 349 -9.95 3.51 -36.29
C PRO A 349 -11.35 3.33 -36.86
N ASP A 350 -11.66 3.98 -37.99
CA ASP A 350 -12.96 3.83 -38.63
C ASP A 350 -13.12 2.46 -39.29
N ALA A 351 -12.02 1.72 -39.53
CA ALA A 351 -12.04 0.36 -40.07
C ALA A 351 -12.29 -0.72 -38.99
N VAL A 352 -12.40 -0.34 -37.71
CA VAL A 352 -12.90 -1.24 -36.68
C VAL A 352 -14.32 -1.68 -37.05
N ASP A 353 -14.59 -2.99 -36.91
CA ASP A 353 -15.85 -3.63 -37.28
C ASP A 353 -16.19 -3.64 -38.78
N ARG A 354 -15.27 -3.14 -39.63
CA ARG A 354 -15.34 -3.33 -41.08
C ARG A 354 -14.46 -4.49 -41.50
N HIS A 355 -15.09 -5.59 -41.89
CA HIS A 355 -14.38 -6.74 -42.44
C HIS A 355 -13.82 -6.43 -43.84
N ASP A 356 -12.50 -6.32 -43.95
CA ASP A 356 -11.80 -6.25 -45.22
C ASP A 356 -11.14 -7.62 -45.52
N PRO A 357 -11.63 -8.35 -46.54
CA PRO A 357 -11.10 -9.67 -46.90
C PRO A 357 -9.67 -9.64 -47.44
N GLU A 358 -9.21 -8.50 -47.97
CA GLU A 358 -7.85 -8.30 -48.47
C GLU A 358 -6.88 -7.87 -47.35
N ALA A 359 -7.42 -7.35 -46.24
CA ALA A 359 -6.62 -6.96 -45.10
C ALA A 359 -6.09 -8.19 -44.33
N ARG A 360 -4.77 -8.19 -44.10
CA ARG A 360 -4.09 -9.23 -43.32
C ARG A 360 -4.52 -9.25 -41.85
N VAL A 361 -4.87 -8.08 -41.27
CA VAL A 361 -5.32 -7.94 -39.88
C VAL A 361 -6.68 -7.26 -39.88
N ASN A 362 -7.67 -7.88 -39.26
CA ASN A 362 -9.00 -7.33 -39.06
C ASN A 362 -9.30 -7.21 -37.56
N ILE A 363 -10.07 -6.20 -37.18
CA ILE A 363 -10.53 -5.97 -35.80
C ILE A 363 -12.06 -5.87 -35.83
N LEU A 364 -12.73 -6.74 -35.08
CA LEU A 364 -14.19 -6.85 -35.07
C LEU A 364 -14.73 -6.64 -33.66
N GLN A 365 -15.85 -5.93 -33.54
CA GLN A 365 -16.55 -5.82 -32.27
C GLN A 365 -17.57 -6.95 -32.17
N SER A 366 -17.37 -7.86 -31.22
CA SER A 366 -18.36 -8.90 -30.95
C SER A 366 -18.23 -9.42 -29.52
N SER A 367 -19.35 -9.84 -28.95
CA SER A 367 -19.40 -10.50 -27.65
C SER A 367 -19.23 -12.01 -27.83
N LEU A 368 -18.36 -12.60 -27.02
CA LEU A 368 -18.32 -14.04 -26.86
C LEU A 368 -19.53 -14.48 -26.03
N CYS A 369 -20.65 -14.77 -26.68
CA CYS A 369 -21.77 -15.45 -26.03
C CYS A 369 -21.53 -16.96 -26.15
N TYR A 370 -21.23 -17.61 -25.02
CA TYR A 370 -21.19 -19.07 -24.90
C TYR A 370 -22.57 -19.63 -24.57
#